data_AF-A0A1A7X120-F1
#
_entry.id   AF-A0A1A7X120-F1
#
_cell.length_a   1.000
_cell.length_b   1.000
_cell.length_c   1.000
_cell.angle_alpha   90.00
_cell.angle_beta   90.00
_cell.angle_gamma   90.00
#
_symmetry.space_group_name_H-M   'P 1'
#
loop_
_entity.id
_entity.type
_entity.pdbx_description
1 polymer ?
#
loop_
_entity_poly.entity_id
_entity_poly.type
_entity_poly.pdbx_seq_one_letter_code
_entity_poly.pdbx_strand_id
1 'polypeptide(L)'
;PNSVFSQWRVICESVEDYDTLGTVCNSTESSPIRRNPAGNVARPMVQRLPEPKDVLDCLELNTFDTPPYYSTSSESFRNSIEGYSAPQGPYDPVIRSLHNLAHLFLNGTGGQTHLSPNDPIFVLLHTFTDAVFDEWLRRHQPGEISYPEENAPIGHNRRFNMVPFWPP
;
A
#
# COMPACT_ATOMS: atom_id res chain seq x y z
N PRO A 1 13.63 21.97 -13.53
CA PRO A 1 12.37 21.53 -14.16
C PRO A 1 12.63 20.99 -15.59
N ASN A 2 13.06 19.73 -15.69
CA ASN A 2 13.19 19.01 -16.97
C ASN A 2 12.24 17.80 -17.05
N SER A 3 11.36 17.63 -16.06
CA SER A 3 10.32 16.62 -16.02
C SER A 3 8.96 17.29 -15.95
N VAL A 4 8.00 16.84 -16.76
CA VAL A 4 6.62 17.36 -16.77
C VAL A 4 5.94 17.23 -15.41
N PHE A 5 6.31 16.24 -14.61
CA PHE A 5 5.77 16.04 -13.25
C PHE A 5 6.14 17.16 -12.29
N SER A 6 7.16 17.98 -12.59
CA SER A 6 7.46 19.17 -11.78
C SER A 6 6.41 20.28 -11.89
N GLN A 7 5.49 20.17 -12.86
CA GLN A 7 4.36 21.09 -13.05
C GLN A 7 3.08 20.60 -12.39
N TRP A 8 2.99 19.31 -12.02
CA TRP A 8 1.79 18.74 -11.40
C TRP A 8 1.56 19.33 -10.01
N ARG A 9 0.29 19.53 -9.69
CA ARG A 9 -0.19 19.96 -8.37
C ARG A 9 -1.05 18.86 -7.77
N VAL A 10 -1.02 18.75 -6.45
CA VAL A 10 -1.75 17.71 -5.73
C VAL A 10 -3.19 18.14 -5.46
N ILE A 11 -4.07 17.16 -5.30
CA ILE A 11 -5.43 17.31 -4.73
C ILE A 11 -5.51 16.54 -3.41
N CYS A 12 -6.54 16.82 -2.61
CA CYS A 12 -6.85 16.12 -1.36
C CYS A 12 -5.85 16.35 -0.20
N GLU A 13 -5.09 17.46 -0.22
CA GLU A 13 -4.10 17.78 0.83
C GLU A 13 -4.74 18.38 2.10
N SER A 14 -5.94 18.97 2.01
CA SER A 14 -6.60 19.67 3.12
C SER A 14 -7.38 18.74 4.06
N VAL A 15 -6.75 17.69 4.58
CA VAL A 15 -7.40 16.70 5.48
C VAL A 15 -8.02 17.36 6.70
N GLU A 16 -7.38 18.37 7.27
CA GLU A 16 -7.92 19.12 8.42
C GLU A 16 -9.28 19.75 8.10
N ASP A 17 -9.45 20.33 6.91
CA ASP A 17 -10.73 20.92 6.49
C ASP A 17 -11.80 19.83 6.29
N TYR A 18 -11.41 18.69 5.71
CA TYR A 18 -12.33 17.57 5.47
C TYR A 18 -12.85 17.00 6.78
N ASP A 19 -11.96 16.75 7.74
CA ASP A 19 -12.25 16.14 9.03
C ASP A 19 -13.02 17.09 9.96
N THR A 20 -12.68 18.38 9.96
CA THR A 20 -13.32 19.37 10.87
C THR A 20 -14.65 19.89 10.34
N LEU A 21 -14.78 20.06 9.03
CA LEU A 21 -15.98 20.62 8.41
C LEU A 21 -16.94 19.55 7.87
N GLY A 22 -16.54 18.27 7.87
CA GLY A 22 -17.31 17.18 7.27
C GLY A 22 -17.41 17.29 5.75
N THR A 23 -16.40 17.88 5.12
CA THR A 23 -16.32 18.03 3.66
C THR A 23 -15.50 16.90 3.04
N VAL A 24 -15.51 16.80 1.71
CA VAL A 24 -14.70 15.82 0.97
C VAL A 24 -13.74 16.53 0.03
N CYS A 25 -12.67 15.83 -0.37
CA CYS A 25 -11.73 16.32 -1.37
C CYS A 25 -12.47 16.82 -2.63
N ASN A 26 -12.07 18.00 -3.11
CA ASN A 26 -12.56 18.60 -4.34
C ASN A 26 -11.46 18.64 -5.41
N SER A 27 -11.76 19.18 -6.59
CA SER A 27 -10.81 19.25 -7.72
C SER A 27 -9.84 20.44 -7.67
N THR A 28 -9.74 21.14 -6.55
CA THR A 28 -8.84 22.29 -6.41
C THR A 28 -7.43 21.80 -6.13
N GLU A 29 -6.52 22.16 -7.02
CA GLU A 29 -5.10 21.86 -6.91
C GLU A 29 -4.41 22.75 -5.87
N SER A 30 -3.47 22.18 -5.11
CA SER A 30 -2.72 22.89 -4.06
C SER A 30 -1.21 22.94 -4.33
N SER A 31 -0.42 22.16 -3.61
CA SER A 31 1.03 22.20 -3.60
C SER A 31 1.63 21.32 -4.71
N PRO A 32 2.90 21.54 -5.14
CA PRO A 32 3.57 20.60 -6.03
C PRO A 32 3.91 19.29 -5.32
N ILE A 33 4.05 18.21 -6.10
CA ILE A 33 4.52 16.91 -5.61
C ILE A 33 5.83 17.07 -4.82
N ARG A 34 5.87 16.49 -3.63
CA ARG A 34 7.07 16.37 -2.80
C ARG A 34 7.62 14.96 -2.92
N ARG A 35 8.91 14.84 -3.22
CA ARG A 35 9.59 13.54 -3.30
C ARG A 35 11.05 13.72 -2.90
N ASN A 36 11.51 12.90 -1.95
CA ASN A 36 12.89 12.91 -1.47
C ASN A 36 13.37 11.48 -1.18
N PRO A 37 13.61 10.66 -2.22
CA PRO A 37 13.93 9.24 -2.06
C PRO A 37 15.10 9.02 -1.10
N ALA A 38 14.98 8.05 -0.20
CA ALA A 38 15.94 7.77 0.88
C ALA A 38 16.19 8.92 1.88
N GLY A 39 15.43 10.01 1.80
CA GLY A 39 15.68 11.23 2.58
C GLY A 39 15.19 11.22 4.02
N ASN A 40 14.55 10.14 4.50
CA ASN A 40 14.03 10.07 5.87
C ASN A 40 15.13 9.65 6.86
N VAL A 41 15.97 10.61 7.24
CA VAL A 41 17.09 10.41 8.18
C VAL A 41 16.63 10.05 9.60
N ALA A 42 15.40 10.41 9.97
CA ALA A 42 14.82 10.07 11.27
C ALA A 42 14.42 8.59 11.36
N ARG A 43 14.30 7.90 10.21
CA ARG A 43 13.89 6.50 10.13
C ARG A 43 14.75 5.72 9.13
N PRO A 44 15.98 5.31 9.53
CA PRO A 44 16.94 4.66 8.62
C PRO A 44 16.44 3.40 7.91
N MET A 45 15.52 2.66 8.54
CA MET A 45 14.91 1.45 7.96
C MET A 45 14.14 1.70 6.66
N VAL A 46 13.68 2.93 6.40
CA VAL A 46 12.97 3.29 5.15
C VAL A 46 13.87 4.00 4.13
N GLN A 47 15.18 4.03 4.34
CA GLN A 47 16.11 4.66 3.41
C GLN A 47 16.63 3.71 2.32
N ARG A 48 16.18 2.46 2.32
CA ARG A 48 16.48 1.45 1.31
C ARG A 48 15.19 0.83 0.81
N LEU A 49 15.19 0.43 -0.46
CA LEU A 49 14.11 -0.33 -1.05
C LEU A 49 14.18 -1.81 -0.61
N PRO A 50 13.10 -2.59 -0.80
CA PRO A 50 13.12 -4.04 -0.58
C PRO A 50 14.20 -4.74 -1.41
N GLU A 51 14.72 -5.85 -0.89
CA GLU A 51 15.65 -6.71 -1.61
C GLU A 51 14.88 -7.70 -2.50
N PRO A 52 15.47 -8.20 -3.61
CA PRO A 52 14.81 -9.22 -4.45
C PRO A 52 14.40 -10.47 -3.67
N LYS A 53 15.14 -10.83 -2.62
CA LYS A 53 14.84 -11.96 -1.74
C LYS A 53 13.54 -11.78 -0.96
N ASP A 54 13.16 -10.53 -0.65
CA ASP A 54 11.91 -10.24 0.06
C ASP A 54 10.70 -10.65 -0.78
N VAL A 55 10.75 -10.41 -2.11
CA VAL A 55 9.69 -10.83 -3.03
C VAL A 55 9.62 -12.36 -3.10
N LEU A 56 10.77 -13.03 -3.18
CA LEU A 56 10.83 -14.50 -3.18
C LEU A 56 10.24 -15.08 -1.89
N ASP A 57 10.60 -14.54 -0.74
CA ASP A 57 10.11 -15.02 0.56
C ASP A 57 8.62 -14.83 0.74
N CYS A 58 8.10 -13.66 0.34
CA CYS A 58 6.67 -13.40 0.40
C CYS A 58 5.88 -14.36 -0.50
N LEU A 59 6.43 -14.75 -1.65
CA LEU A 59 5.80 -15.69 -2.57
C LEU A 59 5.79 -17.14 -2.07
N GLU A 60 6.43 -17.47 -0.94
CA GLU A 60 6.37 -18.81 -0.32
C GLU A 60 5.21 -18.93 0.70
N LEU A 61 4.52 -17.83 1.02
CA LEU A 61 3.40 -17.83 1.95
C LEU A 61 2.14 -18.42 1.31
N ASN A 62 1.73 -19.62 1.72
CA ASN A 62 0.60 -20.31 1.11
C ASN A 62 -0.78 -19.72 1.44
N THR A 63 -0.90 -19.03 2.57
CA THR A 63 -2.19 -18.50 3.06
C THR A 63 -2.36 -17.06 2.61
N PHE A 64 -3.46 -16.76 1.89
CA PHE A 64 -3.74 -15.39 1.43
C PHE A 64 -3.80 -14.42 2.61
N ASP A 65 -4.65 -14.70 3.60
CA ASP A 65 -4.77 -13.89 4.80
C ASP A 65 -5.13 -14.72 6.03
N THR A 66 -4.86 -14.19 7.22
CA THR A 66 -5.10 -14.83 8.51
C THR A 66 -5.84 -13.90 9.45
N PRO A 67 -6.67 -14.42 10.38
CA PRO A 67 -7.25 -13.61 11.45
C PRO A 67 -6.17 -12.79 12.18
N PRO A 68 -6.44 -11.52 12.53
CA PRO A 68 -7.74 -10.85 12.49
C PRO A 68 -8.04 -10.11 11.17
N TYR A 69 -7.41 -10.50 10.05
CA TYR A 69 -7.56 -9.90 8.72
C TYR A 69 -7.24 -8.39 8.73
N TYR A 70 -6.16 -8.03 9.42
CA TYR A 70 -5.77 -6.65 9.66
C TYR A 70 -4.27 -6.46 9.45
N SER A 71 -3.77 -5.23 9.69
CA SER A 71 -2.34 -4.90 9.60
C SER A 71 -1.47 -5.68 10.60
N THR A 72 -2.08 -6.39 11.54
CA THR A 72 -1.41 -7.21 12.57
C THR A 72 -1.51 -8.72 12.30
N SER A 73 -2.01 -9.14 11.14
CA SER A 73 -2.08 -10.55 10.74
C SER A 73 -0.70 -11.12 10.52
N SER A 74 -0.39 -12.27 11.11
CA SER A 74 0.88 -13.00 10.93
C SER A 74 0.67 -14.20 10.00
N GLU A 75 1.70 -14.64 9.29
CA GLU A 75 1.61 -15.76 8.33
C GLU A 75 0.56 -15.50 7.22
N SER A 76 0.43 -14.23 6.81
CA SER A 76 -0.53 -13.75 5.83
C SER A 76 0.22 -13.18 4.63
N PHE A 77 0.04 -13.77 3.44
CA PHE A 77 0.60 -13.24 2.20
C PHE A 77 0.19 -11.78 1.99
N ARG A 78 -1.10 -11.47 2.15
CA ARG A 78 -1.67 -10.12 2.03
C ARG A 78 -0.95 -9.14 2.95
N ASN A 79 -0.74 -9.50 4.22
CA ASN A 79 -0.10 -8.59 5.18
C ASN A 79 1.43 -8.47 4.96
N SER A 80 2.08 -9.52 4.44
CA SER A 80 3.49 -9.49 4.07
C SER A 80 3.74 -8.66 2.81
N ILE A 81 2.99 -8.86 1.72
CA ILE A 81 3.16 -8.08 0.47
C ILE A 81 2.80 -6.61 0.66
N GLU A 82 1.74 -6.33 1.43
CA GLU A 82 1.34 -4.96 1.83
C GLU A 82 2.45 -4.28 2.65
N GLY A 83 3.19 -5.07 3.42
CA GLY A 83 4.43 -4.65 4.05
C GLY A 83 4.30 -4.28 5.52
N TYR A 84 3.33 -4.85 6.23
CA TYR A 84 3.23 -4.75 7.70
C TYR A 84 3.91 -5.91 8.42
N SER A 85 4.12 -7.04 7.74
CA SER A 85 4.86 -8.19 8.26
C SER A 85 6.22 -8.32 7.60
N ALA A 86 7.09 -9.13 8.20
CA ALA A 86 8.30 -9.57 7.52
C ALA A 86 7.94 -10.30 6.21
N PRO A 87 8.81 -10.28 5.19
CA PRO A 87 8.57 -11.00 3.94
C PRO A 87 8.28 -12.50 4.16
N GLN A 88 8.81 -13.09 5.22
CA GLN A 88 8.62 -14.50 5.55
C GLN A 88 7.30 -14.82 6.28
N GLY A 89 6.46 -13.82 6.60
CA GLY A 89 5.17 -14.02 7.26
C GLY A 89 5.01 -13.42 8.68
N PRO A 90 6.02 -13.46 9.56
CA PRO A 90 5.86 -13.00 10.93
C PRO A 90 5.53 -11.50 11.02
N TYR A 91 4.50 -11.16 11.79
CA TYR A 91 4.17 -9.76 12.10
C TYR A 91 5.13 -9.17 13.14
N ASP A 92 5.62 -7.95 12.88
CA ASP A 92 6.36 -7.12 13.83
C ASP A 92 5.92 -5.66 13.65
N PRO A 93 5.44 -4.97 14.71
CA PRO A 93 4.96 -3.58 14.62
C PRO A 93 5.99 -2.58 14.07
N VAL A 94 7.28 -2.88 14.18
CA VAL A 94 8.38 -2.01 13.76
C VAL A 94 8.69 -2.16 12.27
N ILE A 95 8.43 -3.34 11.70
CA ILE A 95 8.79 -3.68 10.32
C ILE A 95 7.92 -2.91 9.34
N ARG A 96 8.56 -2.37 8.29
CA ARG A 96 7.90 -2.00 7.04
C ARG A 96 8.70 -2.63 5.91
N SER A 97 8.06 -3.46 5.10
CA SER A 97 8.68 -4.19 4.00
C SER A 97 7.93 -3.90 2.70
N LEU A 98 8.42 -4.44 1.59
CA LEU A 98 7.73 -4.52 0.29
C LEU A 98 6.95 -3.23 -0.08
N HIS A 99 5.63 -3.30 -0.25
CA HIS A 99 4.81 -2.17 -0.69
C HIS A 99 4.91 -0.94 0.23
N ASN A 100 4.72 -1.11 1.55
CA ASN A 100 4.83 -0.02 2.51
C ASN A 100 6.22 0.60 2.53
N LEU A 101 7.27 -0.23 2.43
CA LEU A 101 8.64 0.26 2.37
C LEU A 101 8.90 1.10 1.11
N ALA A 102 8.39 0.67 -0.04
CA ALA A 102 8.51 1.41 -1.29
C ALA A 102 7.81 2.78 -1.23
N HIS A 103 6.62 2.87 -0.61
CA HIS A 103 5.95 4.15 -0.35
C HIS A 103 6.76 5.05 0.58
N LEU A 104 7.20 4.51 1.73
CA LEU A 104 7.93 5.29 2.74
C LEU A 104 9.31 5.76 2.27
N PHE A 105 9.95 4.98 1.39
CA PHE A 105 11.22 5.32 0.75
C PHE A 105 11.15 6.65 -0.02
N LEU A 106 10.01 6.98 -0.61
CA LEU A 106 9.81 8.22 -1.37
C LEU A 106 9.84 9.48 -0.49
N ASN A 107 9.59 9.35 0.82
CA ASN A 107 9.66 10.42 1.82
C ASN A 107 9.05 11.74 1.33
N GLY A 108 7.76 11.70 1.01
CA GLY A 108 7.04 12.82 0.41
C GLY A 108 5.57 12.48 0.14
N THR A 109 4.99 13.08 -0.89
CA THR A 109 3.61 12.87 -1.35
C THR A 109 3.30 11.39 -1.53
N GLY A 110 4.19 10.65 -2.20
CA GLY A 110 4.05 9.20 -2.43
C GLY A 110 4.06 8.32 -1.17
N GLY A 111 4.44 8.84 -0.01
CA GLY A 111 4.50 8.11 1.27
C GLY A 111 3.31 8.36 2.21
N GLN A 112 2.32 9.13 1.79
CA GLN A 112 1.15 9.49 2.60
C GLN A 112 -0.11 8.85 2.00
N THR A 113 -0.83 8.02 2.76
CA THR A 113 -1.95 7.21 2.23
C THR A 113 -3.03 8.04 1.52
N HIS A 114 -3.36 9.23 2.02
CA HIS A 114 -4.38 10.11 1.45
C HIS A 114 -3.90 10.91 0.22
N LEU A 115 -2.58 10.91 -0.07
CA LEU A 115 -1.98 11.69 -1.15
C LEU A 115 -1.17 10.86 -2.15
N SER A 116 -0.81 9.62 -1.82
CA SER A 116 0.19 8.86 -2.55
C SER A 116 -0.08 8.74 -4.06
N PRO A 117 -1.33 8.63 -4.56
CA PRO A 117 -1.59 8.59 -6.00
C PRO A 117 -1.30 9.89 -6.75
N ASN A 118 -1.16 11.04 -6.06
CA ASN A 118 -0.72 12.28 -6.69
C ASN A 118 0.73 12.19 -7.22
N ASP A 119 1.54 11.30 -6.64
CA ASP A 119 2.85 10.96 -7.16
C ASP A 119 2.72 9.84 -8.20
N PRO A 120 3.08 10.06 -9.48
CA PRO A 120 2.86 9.06 -10.54
C PRO A 120 3.71 7.79 -10.39
N ILE A 121 4.69 7.75 -9.48
CA ILE A 121 5.36 6.49 -9.11
C ILE A 121 4.35 5.49 -8.52
N PHE A 122 3.27 5.96 -7.90
CA PHE A 122 2.19 5.13 -7.36
C PHE A 122 1.70 4.07 -8.36
N VAL A 123 1.48 4.47 -9.62
CA VAL A 123 1.00 3.56 -10.66
C VAL A 123 1.99 2.42 -10.88
N LEU A 124 3.28 2.75 -11.05
CA LEU A 124 4.32 1.76 -11.30
C LEU A 124 4.54 0.86 -10.08
N LEU A 125 4.51 1.43 -8.88
CA LEU A 125 4.62 0.71 -7.61
C LEU A 125 3.50 -0.33 -7.51
N HIS A 126 2.24 0.08 -7.71
CA HIS A 126 1.10 -0.82 -7.60
C HIS A 126 1.02 -1.84 -8.74
N THR A 127 1.45 -1.52 -9.97
CA THR A 127 1.56 -2.54 -11.03
C THR A 127 2.58 -3.64 -10.68
N PHE A 128 3.66 -3.31 -9.96
CA PHE A 128 4.59 -4.33 -9.50
C PHE A 128 4.02 -5.14 -8.34
N THR A 129 3.35 -4.49 -7.37
CA THR A 129 2.63 -5.19 -6.30
C THR A 129 1.58 -6.16 -6.86
N ASP A 130 0.84 -5.73 -7.88
CA ASP A 130 -0.16 -6.54 -8.58
C ASP A 130 0.48 -7.73 -9.32
N ALA A 131 1.63 -7.53 -9.97
CA ALA A 131 2.37 -8.63 -10.60
C ALA A 131 2.83 -9.71 -9.60
N VAL A 132 3.21 -9.32 -8.37
CA VAL A 132 3.53 -10.28 -7.30
C VAL A 132 2.27 -10.99 -6.82
N PHE A 133 1.14 -10.29 -6.73
CA PHE A 133 -0.14 -10.89 -6.40
C PHE A 133 -0.61 -11.90 -7.46
N ASP A 134 -0.51 -11.56 -8.75
CA ASP A 134 -0.86 -12.46 -9.85
C ASP A 134 0.02 -13.73 -9.87
N GLU A 135 1.33 -13.57 -9.65
CA GLU A 135 2.22 -14.72 -9.51
C GLU A 135 1.86 -15.59 -8.30
N TRP A 136 1.46 -14.99 -7.18
CA TRP A 136 0.99 -15.71 -6.01
C TRP A 136 -0.31 -16.50 -6.31
N LEU A 137 -1.27 -15.89 -7.01
CA LEU A 137 -2.49 -16.57 -7.47
C LEU A 137 -2.17 -17.78 -8.36
N ARG A 138 -1.24 -17.60 -9.30
CA ARG A 138 -0.81 -18.66 -10.23
C ARG A 138 -0.11 -19.82 -9.51
N ARG A 139 0.72 -19.52 -8.50
CA ARG A 139 1.46 -20.52 -7.71
C ARG A 139 0.55 -21.36 -6.81
N HIS A 140 -0.34 -20.71 -6.07
CA HIS A 140 -1.07 -21.37 -4.98
C HIS A 140 -2.48 -21.79 -5.37
N GLN A 141 -3.04 -21.24 -6.45
CA GLN A 141 -4.42 -21.50 -6.91
C GLN A 141 -5.40 -21.48 -5.73
N PRO A 142 -5.38 -20.42 -4.93
CA PRO A 142 -6.17 -20.36 -3.72
C PRO A 142 -7.65 -20.45 -4.11
N GLY A 143 -8.32 -21.52 -3.67
CA GLY A 143 -9.77 -21.59 -3.82
C GLY A 143 -10.45 -20.43 -3.08
N GLU A 144 -11.78 -20.35 -3.20
CA GLU A 144 -12.56 -19.26 -2.58
C GLU A 144 -12.42 -19.13 -1.06
N ILE A 145 -11.94 -20.16 -0.37
CA ILE A 145 -11.85 -20.27 1.10
C ILE A 145 -10.71 -19.38 1.67
N SER A 146 -9.79 -18.90 0.85
CA SER A 146 -8.61 -18.16 1.31
C SER A 146 -8.88 -16.73 1.79
N TYR A 147 -10.06 -16.17 1.48
CA TYR A 147 -10.44 -14.79 1.78
C TYR A 147 -11.70 -14.75 2.68
N PRO A 148 -11.70 -13.98 3.80
CA PRO A 148 -12.81 -13.99 4.76
C PRO A 148 -14.15 -13.53 4.16
N GLU A 149 -15.21 -14.31 4.36
CA GLU A 149 -16.57 -13.89 4.00
C GLU A 149 -17.15 -12.84 4.96
N GLU A 150 -16.74 -12.90 6.22
CA GLU A 150 -17.23 -12.09 7.33
C GLU A 150 -16.11 -11.83 8.36
N ASN A 151 -16.38 -10.93 9.30
CA ASN A 151 -15.49 -10.53 10.40
C ASN A 151 -14.14 -9.90 9.98
N ALA A 152 -13.97 -9.55 8.70
CA ALA A 152 -12.90 -8.65 8.29
C ALA A 152 -13.26 -7.20 8.67
N PRO A 153 -12.27 -6.28 8.69
CA PRO A 153 -12.55 -4.84 8.77
C PRO A 153 -13.59 -4.40 7.73
N ILE A 154 -14.38 -3.38 8.05
CA ILE A 154 -15.39 -2.85 7.12
C ILE A 154 -14.75 -2.53 5.76
N GLY A 155 -15.39 -2.98 4.67
CA GLY A 155 -14.85 -2.85 3.32
C GLY A 155 -13.97 -4.01 2.84
N HIS A 156 -13.56 -4.92 3.74
CA HIS A 156 -12.64 -6.02 3.45
C HIS A 156 -13.28 -7.42 3.53
N ASN A 157 -14.61 -7.54 3.59
CA ASN A 157 -15.27 -8.84 3.43
C ASN A 157 -15.25 -9.23 1.94
N ARG A 158 -15.10 -10.52 1.63
CA ARG A 158 -14.96 -11.05 0.24
C ARG A 158 -16.01 -10.53 -0.75
N ARG A 159 -17.24 -10.33 -0.29
CA ARG A 159 -18.39 -9.91 -1.11
C ARG A 159 -18.70 -8.42 -1.00
N PHE A 160 -17.82 -7.65 -0.38
CA PHE A 160 -17.97 -6.20 -0.31
C PHE A 160 -17.62 -5.59 -1.68
N ASN A 161 -18.46 -4.69 -2.20
CA ASN A 161 -18.12 -3.94 -3.40
C ASN A 161 -17.00 -2.96 -3.04
N MET A 162 -15.85 -3.07 -3.68
CA MET A 162 -14.70 -2.21 -3.38
C MET A 162 -15.08 -0.73 -3.54
N VAL A 163 -15.01 0.01 -2.43
CA VAL A 163 -15.41 1.43 -2.39
C VAL A 163 -14.33 2.28 -3.05
N PRO A 164 -14.67 3.33 -3.84
CA PRO A 164 -15.99 3.75 -4.30
C PRO A 164 -16.24 3.40 -5.78
N PHE A 165 -15.80 2.23 -6.25
CA PHE A 165 -15.87 1.90 -7.68
C PHE A 165 -17.31 1.74 -8.19
N TRP A 166 -17.48 1.99 -9.49
CA TRP A 166 -18.74 1.86 -10.20
C TRP A 166 -18.52 1.28 -11.60
N PRO A 167 -19.29 0.27 -12.06
CA PRO A 167 -20.37 -0.40 -11.35
C PRO A 167 -19.87 -1.28 -10.18
N PRO A 168 -20.78 -1.71 -9.29
CA PRO A 168 -20.49 -2.75 -8.30
C PRO A 168 -20.02 -4.07 -8.90
#